data_AF-A0ABD1CB94-F1
#
_entry.id   AF-A0ABD1CB94-F1
#
_cell.length_a   1.000
_cell.length_b   1.000
_cell.length_c   1.000
_cell.angle_alpha   90.00
_cell.angle_beta   90.00
_cell.angle_gamma   90.00
#
_symmetry.space_group_name_H-M   'P 1'
#
loop_
_entity.id
_entity.type
_entity.pdbx_description
1 polymer ?
#
loop_
_entity_poly.entity_id
_entity_poly.type
_entity_poly.pdbx_seq_one_letter_code
_entity_poly.pdbx_strand_id
1 'polypeptide(L)'
;MRLVSDIYNESIEPSLGGITKPLTQQYVSVAQLTPWGSKEDSSSSSATSRPRTADYHSHIQCGAEGPRHDASPFPWDDQINQRIVIWEGDISLLAVDAITNTTDETLTEKNRVSKKIFGRAGTALTSAVVHDVGRCKTGEVCVTPGFFLPAKYIIHTVGPIYSEKYHTASESTLHSCYRNVLYKAKELGLRTIALCDISSVQRNFPPDTAAHIALRTIRRFLEQYRAEIVIVCLDPNEQRGGIYEVLAPLYFPRDPLEEQSALWQLPKDVGGAYGEPQLADRQIRIIHNPQHAVMIE
;
A
#
# COMPACT_ATOMS: atom_id res chain seq x y z
N MET A 1 33.59 28.38 -7.91
CA MET A 1 33.01 27.06 -8.24
C MET A 1 33.96 25.99 -7.78
N ARG A 2 33.66 25.31 -6.67
CA ARG A 2 34.29 24.04 -6.27
C ARG A 2 33.18 23.06 -5.94
N LEU A 3 33.31 21.88 -6.52
CA LEU A 3 32.37 20.75 -6.46
C LEU A 3 32.28 20.23 -5.02
N VAL A 4 31.08 19.90 -4.58
CA VAL A 4 30.80 19.25 -3.30
C VAL A 4 30.88 17.74 -3.52
N SER A 5 32.09 17.19 -3.67
CA SER A 5 32.32 15.74 -3.82
C SER A 5 33.29 15.14 -2.81
N ASP A 6 33.89 15.92 -1.90
CA ASP A 6 35.07 15.45 -1.15
C ASP A 6 34.92 15.46 0.38
N ILE A 7 33.73 15.22 0.96
CA ILE A 7 33.55 15.14 2.44
C ILE A 7 32.97 13.78 2.91
N TYR A 8 33.24 12.69 2.19
CA TYR A 8 32.93 11.33 2.68
C TYR A 8 34.12 10.40 2.57
N ASN A 9 35.28 10.83 3.06
CA ASN A 9 36.42 9.94 3.23
C ASN A 9 37.32 10.38 4.38
N GLU A 10 36.78 10.39 5.60
CA GLU A 10 37.60 10.31 6.81
C GLU A 10 37.24 9.03 7.57
N SER A 11 38.14 8.07 7.44
CA SER A 11 38.23 6.86 8.24
C SER A 11 38.41 7.24 9.70
N ILE A 12 37.36 7.11 10.50
CA ILE A 12 37.47 7.14 11.96
C ILE A 12 37.97 5.77 12.40
N GLU A 13 39.26 5.67 12.78
CA GLU A 13 39.77 4.51 13.49
C GLU A 13 39.21 4.47 14.93
N PRO A 14 38.62 3.35 15.38
CA PRO A 14 38.40 3.12 16.79
C PRO A 14 39.61 2.40 17.39
N SER A 15 40.38 3.13 18.17
CA SER A 15 41.40 2.54 19.05
C SER A 15 40.76 1.87 20.26
N LEU A 16 41.36 0.73 20.65
CA LEU A 16 41.19 -0.06 21.87
C LEU A 16 39.92 -0.90 22.05
N GLY A 17 40.06 -2.19 21.73
CA GLY A 17 39.75 -3.25 22.70
C GLY A 17 38.30 -3.75 22.76
N GLY A 18 37.81 -4.36 21.69
CA GLY A 18 36.60 -5.16 21.68
C GLY A 18 36.36 -5.72 20.29
N ILE A 19 35.98 -6.99 20.18
CA ILE A 19 35.73 -7.67 18.91
C ILE A 19 34.62 -6.92 18.14
N THR A 20 34.99 -6.01 17.25
CA THR A 20 34.04 -5.37 16.34
C THR A 20 33.86 -6.28 15.14
N LYS A 21 32.95 -7.25 15.27
CA LYS A 21 32.27 -7.74 14.07
C LYS A 21 31.64 -6.49 13.42
N PRO A 22 31.89 -6.21 12.13
CA PRO A 22 31.13 -5.16 11.46
C PRO A 22 29.65 -5.53 11.63
N LEU A 23 28.85 -4.63 12.21
CA LEU A 23 27.41 -4.78 12.28
C LEU A 23 26.91 -4.75 10.83
N THR A 24 26.86 -5.90 10.17
CA THR A 24 26.18 -6.04 8.88
C THR A 24 24.75 -5.58 9.10
N GLN A 25 24.43 -4.41 8.58
CA GLN A 25 23.11 -3.81 8.68
C GLN A 25 22.15 -4.77 7.99
N GLN A 26 21.34 -5.48 8.77
CA GLN A 26 20.41 -6.47 8.22
C GLN A 26 19.34 -5.70 7.43
N TYR A 27 19.31 -5.95 6.12
CA TYR A 27 18.31 -5.45 5.18
C TYR A 27 17.67 -6.61 4.44
N VAL A 28 16.46 -6.39 3.93
CA VAL A 28 15.70 -7.35 3.14
C VAL A 28 15.62 -6.83 1.71
N SER A 29 16.18 -7.58 0.77
CA SER A 29 16.14 -7.22 -0.66
C SER A 29 14.85 -7.72 -1.31
N VAL A 30 14.42 -7.06 -2.39
CA VAL A 30 13.23 -7.48 -3.16
C VAL A 30 13.32 -8.93 -3.64
N ALA A 31 14.52 -9.42 -3.96
CA ALA A 31 14.74 -10.80 -4.40
C ALA A 31 14.49 -11.86 -3.32
N GLN A 32 14.48 -11.47 -2.05
CA GLN A 32 14.16 -12.37 -0.92
C GLN A 32 12.66 -12.41 -0.62
N LEU A 33 11.86 -11.57 -1.27
CA LEU A 33 10.42 -11.52 -1.09
C LEU A 33 9.73 -12.42 -2.11
N THR A 34 8.65 -13.08 -1.67
CA THR A 34 7.86 -13.97 -2.52
C THR A 34 6.67 -13.22 -3.12
N PRO A 35 6.62 -13.03 -4.46
CA PRO A 35 5.45 -12.48 -5.15
C PRO A 35 4.16 -13.23 -4.83
N TRP A 36 3.03 -12.54 -4.89
CA TRP A 36 1.71 -13.10 -4.62
C TRP A 36 1.37 -14.28 -5.52
N GLY A 37 1.68 -14.15 -6.82
CA GLY A 37 1.46 -15.18 -7.84
C GLY A 37 2.48 -16.33 -7.87
N SER A 38 3.46 -16.36 -6.97
CA SER A 38 4.45 -17.44 -6.95
C SER A 38 3.76 -18.77 -6.68
N LYS A 39 4.01 -19.76 -7.54
CA LYS A 39 3.59 -21.14 -7.28
C LYS A 39 4.54 -21.71 -6.24
N GLU A 40 4.02 -22.19 -5.12
CA GLU A 40 4.85 -22.87 -4.13
C GLU A 40 5.43 -24.15 -4.76
N ASP A 41 6.75 -24.31 -4.68
CA ASP A 41 7.41 -25.55 -5.12
C ASP A 41 6.98 -26.69 -4.17
N SER A 42 6.32 -27.71 -4.74
CA SER A 42 5.85 -28.90 -4.02
C SER A 42 6.96 -29.78 -3.43
N SER A 43 8.22 -29.32 -3.42
CA SER A 43 9.40 -30.03 -2.92
C SER A 43 9.90 -29.57 -1.54
N SER A 44 9.40 -28.47 -0.97
CA SER A 44 9.76 -28.04 0.39
C SER A 44 8.65 -28.38 1.39
N SER A 45 8.77 -29.53 2.03
CA SER A 45 7.91 -29.99 3.13
C SER A 45 8.22 -29.26 4.44
N SER A 46 8.12 -27.93 4.47
CA SER A 46 8.13 -27.14 5.71
C SER A 46 6.99 -26.13 5.68
N ALA A 47 6.07 -26.35 6.61
CA ALA A 47 4.82 -25.64 6.88
C ALA A 47 4.80 -24.14 6.54
N THR A 48 4.01 -23.77 5.52
CA THR A 48 2.98 -22.69 5.50
C THR A 48 2.52 -22.53 4.05
N SER A 49 1.71 -23.46 3.55
CA SER A 49 1.04 -23.24 2.27
C SER A 49 0.01 -22.12 2.43
N ARG A 50 0.07 -21.06 1.61
CA ARG A 50 -0.94 -19.98 1.67
C ARG A 50 -2.33 -20.58 1.53
N PRO A 51 -3.26 -20.30 2.45
CA PRO A 51 -4.59 -20.90 2.41
C PRO A 51 -5.25 -20.63 1.05
N ARG A 52 -5.76 -21.69 0.43
CA ARG A 52 -6.63 -21.59 -0.75
C ARG A 52 -8.03 -21.29 -0.22
N THR A 53 -8.49 -20.07 -0.40
CA THR A 53 -9.83 -19.62 0.01
C THR A 53 -10.97 -20.23 -0.84
N ALA A 54 -10.66 -21.15 -1.76
CA ALA A 54 -11.59 -21.76 -2.70
C ALA A 54 -12.67 -22.67 -2.06
N ASP A 55 -12.52 -23.09 -0.79
CA ASP A 55 -13.47 -24.03 -0.17
C ASP A 55 -14.78 -23.39 0.34
N TYR A 56 -14.93 -22.06 0.30
CA TYR A 56 -16.12 -21.36 0.81
C TYR A 56 -17.42 -21.64 0.01
N HIS A 57 -17.34 -22.19 -1.21
CA HIS A 57 -18.54 -22.56 -1.98
C HIS A 57 -19.37 -23.66 -1.30
N SER A 58 -18.75 -24.48 -0.45
CA SER A 58 -19.44 -25.58 0.25
C SER A 58 -20.36 -25.09 1.39
N HIS A 59 -20.21 -23.84 1.85
CA HIS A 59 -20.91 -23.30 3.03
C HIS A 59 -21.77 -22.07 2.76
N ILE A 60 -21.74 -21.48 1.57
CA ILE A 60 -22.77 -20.52 1.17
C ILE A 60 -24.01 -21.36 0.85
N GLN A 61 -24.96 -21.43 1.80
CA GLN A 61 -26.33 -21.80 1.47
C GLN A 61 -26.75 -20.89 0.32
N CYS A 62 -26.95 -21.47 -0.87
CA CYS A 62 -27.62 -20.82 -2.00
C CYS A 62 -28.98 -20.31 -1.51
N GLY A 63 -29.01 -19.09 -0.99
CA GLY A 63 -30.18 -18.24 -1.05
C GLY A 63 -30.51 -17.97 -2.52
N ALA A 64 -31.75 -17.57 -2.79
CA ALA A 64 -32.28 -17.38 -4.15
C ALA A 64 -31.62 -16.26 -4.98
N GLU A 65 -30.44 -15.77 -4.60
CA GLU A 65 -29.71 -14.68 -5.27
C GLU A 65 -28.42 -15.24 -5.92
N GLY A 66 -28.19 -14.88 -7.18
CA GLY A 66 -27.00 -15.27 -7.95
C GLY A 66 -25.71 -14.56 -7.49
N PRO A 67 -24.62 -14.63 -8.27
CA PRO A 67 -23.37 -13.94 -7.93
C PRO A 67 -23.59 -12.42 -7.79
N ARG A 68 -22.77 -11.76 -6.99
CA ARG A 68 -22.88 -10.30 -6.77
C ARG A 68 -22.45 -9.49 -7.99
N HIS A 69 -21.67 -10.10 -8.87
CA HIS A 69 -21.14 -9.54 -10.11
C HIS A 69 -21.31 -10.54 -11.25
N ASP A 70 -21.83 -10.09 -12.39
CA ASP A 70 -22.04 -10.94 -13.58
C ASP A 70 -20.74 -11.29 -14.31
N ALA A 71 -19.72 -10.45 -14.16
CA ALA A 71 -18.40 -10.63 -14.75
C ALA A 71 -17.32 -10.22 -13.76
N SER A 72 -16.10 -10.78 -13.89
CA SER A 72 -15.00 -10.49 -12.98
C SER A 72 -14.55 -9.04 -13.09
N PRO A 73 -14.69 -8.24 -12.01
CA PRO A 73 -14.17 -6.86 -11.99
C PRO A 73 -12.64 -6.80 -11.98
N PHE A 74 -12.00 -7.92 -11.58
CA PHE A 74 -10.57 -8.12 -11.44
C PHE A 74 -10.18 -9.50 -11.99
N PRO A 75 -10.00 -9.62 -13.32
CA PRO A 75 -9.66 -10.91 -13.93
C PRO A 75 -8.30 -11.42 -13.45
N TRP A 76 -8.11 -12.75 -13.47
CA TRP A 76 -6.81 -13.35 -13.20
C TRP A 76 -5.76 -12.86 -14.20
N ASP A 77 -4.65 -12.36 -13.67
CA ASP A 77 -3.50 -11.89 -14.45
C ASP A 77 -2.22 -12.25 -13.68
N ASP A 78 -1.49 -13.24 -14.21
CA ASP A 78 -0.21 -13.69 -13.64
C ASP A 78 0.83 -12.55 -13.58
N GLN A 79 0.88 -11.69 -14.60
CA GLN A 79 1.84 -10.57 -14.64
C GLN A 79 1.57 -9.52 -13.57
N ILE A 80 0.31 -9.29 -13.21
CA ILE A 80 -0.05 -8.44 -12.06
C ILE A 80 0.31 -9.14 -10.75
N ASN A 81 0.01 -10.44 -10.64
CA ASN A 81 0.26 -11.21 -9.43
C ASN A 81 1.77 -11.38 -9.11
N GLN A 82 2.64 -11.35 -10.11
CA GLN A 82 4.10 -11.32 -9.90
C GLN A 82 4.63 -9.96 -9.40
N ARG A 83 3.81 -8.90 -9.42
CA ARG A 83 4.20 -7.53 -9.08
C ARG A 83 3.63 -7.01 -7.77
N ILE A 84 2.82 -7.80 -7.08
CA ILE A 84 2.39 -7.52 -5.72
C ILE A 84 3.02 -8.53 -4.75
N VAL A 85 3.55 -8.02 -3.65
CA VAL A 85 4.07 -8.80 -2.53
C VAL A 85 3.26 -8.42 -1.29
N ILE A 86 2.80 -9.41 -0.53
CA ILE A 86 2.25 -9.19 0.82
C ILE A 86 3.29 -9.75 1.78
N TRP A 87 3.84 -8.89 2.63
CA TRP A 87 4.95 -9.21 3.51
C TRP A 87 4.69 -8.69 4.92
N GLU A 88 4.89 -9.56 5.91
CA GLU A 88 4.88 -9.16 7.31
C GLU A 88 6.30 -8.88 7.79
N GLY A 89 6.53 -7.68 8.30
CA GLY A 89 7.85 -7.31 8.81
C GLY A 89 8.02 -5.82 9.08
N ASP A 90 9.28 -5.42 9.27
CA ASP A 90 9.66 -4.03 9.48
C ASP A 90 10.03 -3.35 8.15
N ILE A 91 9.17 -2.44 7.71
CA ILE A 91 9.33 -1.69 6.46
C ILE A 91 10.67 -0.94 6.36
N SER A 92 11.26 -0.54 7.50
CA SER A 92 12.55 0.16 7.54
C SER A 92 13.76 -0.72 7.17
N LEU A 93 13.54 -2.04 7.05
CA LEU A 93 14.56 -3.01 6.61
C LEU A 93 14.60 -3.19 5.09
N LEU A 94 13.57 -2.74 4.36
CA LEU A 94 13.42 -3.03 2.94
C LEU A 94 14.37 -2.19 2.07
N ALA A 95 15.19 -2.87 1.28
CA ALA A 95 16.04 -2.26 0.26
C ALA A 95 15.24 -2.09 -1.05
N VAL A 96 14.50 -0.98 -1.13
CA VAL A 96 13.58 -0.61 -2.22
C VAL A 96 13.79 0.83 -2.66
N ASP A 97 13.16 1.27 -3.75
CA ASP A 97 13.29 2.66 -4.18
C ASP A 97 12.56 3.62 -3.23
N ALA A 98 11.35 3.28 -2.78
CA ALA A 98 10.63 4.06 -1.78
C ALA A 98 9.92 3.20 -0.74
N ILE A 99 9.86 3.71 0.49
CA ILE A 99 8.95 3.22 1.53
C ILE A 99 7.93 4.30 1.89
N THR A 100 6.75 3.88 2.33
CA THR A 100 5.71 4.79 2.78
C THR A 100 5.76 4.97 4.29
N ASN A 101 5.67 6.21 4.76
CA ASN A 101 5.37 6.52 6.16
C ASN A 101 3.96 7.08 6.28
N THR A 102 3.18 6.58 7.25
CA THR A 102 1.90 7.19 7.65
C THR A 102 2.13 8.08 8.86
N THR A 103 1.54 9.28 8.89
CA THR A 103 1.75 10.25 9.98
C THR A 103 0.61 11.27 10.07
N ASP A 104 0.63 12.18 11.05
CA ASP A 104 -0.24 13.36 11.13
C ASP A 104 0.21 14.52 10.22
N GLU A 105 -0.59 15.58 10.19
CA GLU A 105 -0.35 16.77 9.35
C GLU A 105 0.90 17.58 9.72
N THR A 106 1.47 17.32 10.90
CA THR A 106 2.72 17.95 11.35
C THR A 106 3.93 17.07 11.06
N LEU A 107 3.73 15.85 10.55
CA LEU A 107 4.77 14.87 10.28
C LEU A 107 5.55 14.43 11.54
N THR A 108 4.96 14.61 12.73
CA THR A 108 5.62 14.30 14.02
C THR A 108 4.95 13.14 14.78
N GLU A 109 3.90 12.54 14.21
CA GLU A 109 3.19 11.42 14.82
C GLU A 109 4.12 10.23 15.09
N LYS A 110 4.20 9.82 16.36
CA LYS A 110 5.03 8.69 16.80
C LYS A 110 4.26 7.37 16.81
N ASN A 111 3.76 6.96 15.65
CA ASN A 111 3.19 5.62 15.46
C ASN A 111 4.30 4.54 15.33
N ARG A 112 3.92 3.26 15.28
CA ARG A 112 4.88 2.12 15.23
C ARG A 112 5.79 2.19 14.00
N VAL A 113 5.22 2.49 12.84
CA VAL A 113 5.95 2.62 11.57
C VAL A 113 6.89 3.81 11.60
N SER A 114 6.40 5.00 11.94
CA SER A 114 7.20 6.21 12.11
C SER A 114 8.37 5.99 13.07
N LYS A 115 8.16 5.34 14.23
CA LYS A 115 9.24 5.06 15.18
C LYS A 115 10.37 4.24 14.58
N LYS A 116 10.05 3.19 13.81
CA LYS A 116 11.03 2.33 13.12
C LYS A 116 11.77 3.12 12.03
N ILE A 117 11.02 3.85 11.20
CA ILE A 117 11.56 4.68 10.10
C ILE A 117 12.50 5.76 10.65
N PHE A 118 12.06 6.60 11.58
CA PHE A 118 12.90 7.66 12.17
C PHE A 118 14.07 7.11 12.98
N GLY A 119 13.85 6.01 13.72
CA GLY A 119 14.91 5.35 14.49
C GLY A 119 16.05 4.86 13.60
N ARG A 120 15.75 4.39 12.39
CA ARG A 120 16.77 3.87 11.46
C ARG A 120 17.29 4.92 10.48
N ALA A 121 16.46 5.85 9.99
CA ALA A 121 16.88 6.94 9.09
C ALA A 121 17.79 7.96 9.78
N GLY A 122 17.71 8.06 11.11
CA GLY A 122 18.54 8.95 11.93
C GLY A 122 17.97 10.38 12.02
N THR A 123 18.68 11.23 12.78
CA THR A 123 18.24 12.61 13.09
C THR A 123 18.18 13.53 11.86
N ALA A 124 18.88 13.17 10.77
CA ALA A 124 18.82 13.89 9.51
C ALA A 124 17.40 13.90 8.91
N LEU A 125 16.64 12.81 9.06
CA LEU A 125 15.23 12.76 8.66
C LEU A 125 14.39 13.76 9.46
N THR A 126 14.59 13.83 10.78
CA THR A 126 13.86 14.78 11.63
C THR A 126 14.13 16.22 11.19
N SER A 127 15.39 16.54 10.88
CA SER A 127 15.77 17.86 10.37
C SER A 127 15.05 18.17 9.06
N ALA A 128 15.08 17.27 8.08
CA ALA A 128 14.46 17.48 6.78
C ALA A 128 12.93 17.63 6.88
N VAL A 129 12.28 16.82 7.72
CA VAL A 129 10.83 16.90 7.95
C VAL A 129 10.44 18.26 8.55
N VAL A 130 11.19 18.73 9.57
CA VAL A 130 10.87 19.97 10.28
C VAL A 130 11.22 21.21 9.46
N HIS A 131 12.36 21.21 8.76
CA HIS A 131 12.89 22.41 8.10
C HIS A 131 12.54 22.51 6.61
N ASP A 132 12.46 21.38 5.89
CA ASP A 132 12.28 21.39 4.44
C ASP A 132 10.84 21.11 4.02
N VAL A 133 10.13 20.24 4.75
CA VAL A 133 8.76 19.84 4.40
C VAL A 133 7.70 20.64 5.16
N GLY A 134 7.81 20.73 6.48
CA GLY A 134 6.94 21.54 7.34
C GLY A 134 5.56 20.93 7.62
N ARG A 135 4.71 20.73 6.60
CA ARG A 135 3.34 20.19 6.77
C ARG A 135 2.88 19.37 5.56
N CYS A 136 1.95 18.46 5.80
CA CYS A 136 1.27 17.69 4.76
C CYS A 136 -0.21 17.57 5.12
N LYS A 137 -1.14 17.81 4.19
CA LYS A 137 -2.57 17.68 4.53
C LYS A 137 -3.01 16.22 4.50
N THR A 138 -4.09 15.95 5.20
CA THR A 138 -4.79 14.67 5.13
C THR A 138 -5.08 14.26 3.67
N GLY A 139 -4.63 13.07 3.27
CA GLY A 139 -4.74 12.57 1.89
C GLY A 139 -3.62 12.99 0.93
N GLU A 140 -2.80 13.98 1.27
CA GLU A 140 -1.65 14.42 0.46
C GLU A 140 -0.38 13.63 0.79
N VAL A 141 0.66 13.83 -0.03
CA VAL A 141 1.97 13.21 0.13
C VAL A 141 3.10 14.21 0.05
N CYS A 142 4.15 13.97 0.83
CA CYS A 142 5.42 14.67 0.75
C CYS A 142 6.58 13.65 0.74
N VAL A 143 7.74 14.05 0.23
CA VAL A 143 8.86 13.13 -0.04
C VAL A 143 10.12 13.65 0.63
N THR A 144 10.87 12.74 1.25
CA THR A 144 12.22 12.99 1.76
C THR A 144 13.19 11.91 1.26
N PRO A 145 14.51 12.14 1.29
CA PRO A 145 15.50 11.09 1.11
C PRO A 145 15.39 10.01 2.21
N GLY A 146 15.86 8.80 1.94
CA GLY A 146 15.86 7.70 2.92
C GLY A 146 16.95 7.80 4.00
N PHE A 147 17.95 8.67 3.82
CA PHE A 147 19.09 8.83 4.74
C PHE A 147 19.81 7.50 5.01
N PHE A 148 19.84 7.04 6.27
CA PHE A 148 20.47 5.76 6.66
C PHE A 148 19.58 4.52 6.40
N LEU A 149 18.39 4.69 5.82
CA LEU A 149 17.56 3.56 5.40
C LEU A 149 18.16 2.89 4.15
N PRO A 150 17.95 1.58 3.99
CA PRO A 150 18.21 0.89 2.71
C PRO A 150 17.37 1.43 1.55
N ALA A 151 16.24 2.08 1.84
CA ALA A 151 15.38 2.68 0.85
C ALA A 151 15.90 4.05 0.37
N LYS A 152 15.72 4.38 -0.91
CA LYS A 152 16.22 5.67 -1.46
C LYS A 152 15.38 6.86 -1.02
N TYR A 153 14.07 6.68 -0.94
CA TYR A 153 13.10 7.72 -0.59
C TYR A 153 12.11 7.26 0.48
N ILE A 154 11.56 8.23 1.21
CA ILE A 154 10.42 8.05 2.09
C ILE A 154 9.28 8.91 1.53
N ILE A 155 8.15 8.29 1.23
CA ILE A 155 6.92 8.99 0.85
C ILE A 155 6.03 9.05 2.09
N HIS A 156 5.92 10.24 2.66
CA HIS A 156 5.08 10.50 3.83
C HIS A 156 3.67 10.82 3.37
N THR A 157 2.67 10.19 3.98
CA THR A 157 1.25 10.44 3.72
C THR A 157 0.49 10.60 5.03
N VAL A 158 -0.58 11.37 5.00
CA VAL A 158 -1.42 11.60 6.19
C VAL A 158 -2.73 10.85 6.04
N GLY A 159 -2.86 9.74 6.77
CA GLY A 159 -4.09 8.94 6.79
C GLY A 159 -5.28 9.70 7.39
N PRO A 160 -6.52 9.27 7.13
CA PRO A 160 -7.69 9.80 7.84
C PRO A 160 -7.73 9.31 9.28
N ILE A 161 -8.36 10.07 10.17
CA ILE A 161 -8.91 9.53 11.42
C ILE A 161 -10.32 9.04 11.09
N TYR A 162 -10.61 7.78 11.37
CA TYR A 162 -11.90 7.21 11.02
C TYR A 162 -13.02 7.73 11.94
N SER A 163 -14.14 8.08 11.35
CA SER A 163 -15.36 8.44 12.06
C SER A 163 -16.54 7.82 11.34
N GLU A 164 -17.36 7.06 12.05
CA GLU A 164 -18.56 6.41 11.49
C GLU A 164 -19.49 7.42 10.81
N LYS A 165 -19.63 8.61 11.41
CA LYS A 165 -20.43 9.72 10.85
C LYS A 165 -19.91 10.20 9.49
N TYR A 166 -18.62 10.06 9.23
CA TYR A 166 -17.95 10.53 8.02
C TYR A 166 -17.25 9.38 7.28
N HIS A 167 -17.73 8.14 7.40
CA HIS A 167 -17.09 6.94 6.85
C HIS A 167 -16.74 7.12 5.37
N THR A 168 -17.69 7.61 4.57
CA THR A 168 -17.51 7.92 3.14
C THR A 168 -16.31 8.83 2.86
N ALA A 169 -16.13 9.89 3.66
CA ALA A 169 -15.01 10.81 3.52
C ALA A 169 -13.70 10.18 3.97
N SER A 170 -13.73 9.39 5.05
CA SER A 170 -12.59 8.61 5.53
C SER A 170 -12.12 7.60 4.47
N GLU A 171 -13.03 6.87 3.82
CA GLU A 171 -12.71 5.93 2.75
C GLU A 171 -12.10 6.63 1.52
N SER A 172 -12.71 7.74 1.08
CA SER A 172 -12.19 8.54 -0.03
C SER A 172 -10.79 9.08 0.24
N THR A 173 -10.54 9.47 1.49
CA THR A 173 -9.23 9.97 1.94
C THR A 173 -8.20 8.85 1.99
N LEU A 174 -8.56 7.68 2.53
CA LEU A 174 -7.66 6.53 2.58
C LEU A 174 -7.26 6.08 1.16
N HIS A 175 -8.23 6.02 0.25
CA HIS A 175 -7.96 5.79 -1.17
C HIS A 175 -6.99 6.84 -1.73
N SER A 176 -7.22 8.13 -1.45
CA SER A 176 -6.35 9.22 -1.91
C SER A 176 -4.92 9.08 -1.39
N CYS A 177 -4.71 8.62 -0.15
CA CYS A 177 -3.37 8.35 0.39
C CYS A 177 -2.64 7.30 -0.46
N TYR A 178 -3.24 6.13 -0.65
CA TYR A 178 -2.64 5.06 -1.47
C TYR A 178 -2.37 5.52 -2.90
N ARG A 179 -3.37 6.15 -3.53
CA ARG A 179 -3.27 6.66 -4.90
C ARG A 179 -2.12 7.66 -5.03
N ASN A 180 -2.06 8.66 -4.15
CA ASN A 180 -1.07 9.73 -4.22
C ASN A 180 0.35 9.20 -3.95
N VAL A 181 0.49 8.24 -3.04
CA VAL A 181 1.77 7.55 -2.78
C VAL A 181 2.26 6.81 -4.03
N LEU A 182 1.41 6.00 -4.65
CA LEU A 182 1.74 5.22 -5.85
C LEU A 182 2.06 6.13 -7.04
N TYR A 183 1.25 7.16 -7.27
CA TYR A 183 1.49 8.13 -8.34
C TYR A 183 2.75 8.96 -8.10
N LYS A 184 3.07 9.32 -6.85
CA LYS A 184 4.32 10.02 -6.53
C LYS A 184 5.54 9.16 -6.83
N ALA A 185 5.50 7.87 -6.50
CA ALA A 185 6.59 6.95 -6.86
C ALA A 185 6.75 6.82 -8.37
N LYS A 186 5.65 6.75 -9.12
CA LYS A 186 5.67 6.76 -10.58
C LYS A 186 6.28 8.05 -11.15
N GLU A 187 5.87 9.22 -10.64
CA GLU A 187 6.41 10.53 -11.05
C GLU A 187 7.93 10.62 -10.85
N LEU A 188 8.44 9.99 -9.80
CA LEU A 188 9.87 9.89 -9.49
C LEU A 188 10.59 8.79 -10.29
N GLY A 189 9.88 8.02 -11.13
CA GLY A 189 10.45 6.93 -11.95
C GLY A 189 10.91 5.73 -11.12
N LEU A 190 10.32 5.50 -9.95
CA LEU A 190 10.68 4.41 -9.05
C LEU A 190 10.08 3.09 -9.52
N ARG A 191 10.82 1.99 -9.37
CA ARG A 191 10.37 0.64 -9.78
C ARG A 191 9.85 -0.20 -8.63
N THR A 192 10.22 0.13 -7.40
CA THR A 192 9.86 -0.65 -6.20
C THR A 192 9.34 0.26 -5.11
N ILE A 193 8.15 -0.02 -4.60
CA ILE A 193 7.54 0.74 -3.50
C ILE A 193 7.01 -0.20 -2.42
N ALA A 194 7.37 0.07 -1.17
CA ALA A 194 6.75 -0.59 -0.02
C ALA A 194 5.74 0.33 0.65
N LEU A 195 4.49 -0.13 0.72
CA LEU A 195 3.38 0.54 1.38
C LEU A 195 3.26 0.02 2.81
N CYS A 196 3.30 0.89 3.80
CA CYS A 196 2.84 0.53 5.13
C CYS A 196 1.31 0.49 5.17
N ASP A 197 0.75 -0.13 6.20
CA ASP A 197 -0.67 -0.01 6.49
C ASP A 197 -1.01 1.39 7.00
N ILE A 198 -1.55 2.23 6.10
CA ILE A 198 -1.91 3.63 6.38
C ILE A 198 -3.05 3.71 7.42
N SER A 199 -3.87 2.66 7.51
CA SER A 199 -5.09 2.58 8.31
C SER A 199 -4.85 2.07 9.75
N SER A 200 -3.65 2.30 10.28
CA SER A 200 -3.16 1.76 11.57
C SER A 200 -4.16 1.86 12.73
N VAL A 201 -3.96 1.02 13.75
CA VAL A 201 -4.85 0.92 14.92
C VAL A 201 -5.14 2.28 15.58
N GLN A 202 -4.16 3.19 15.60
CA GLN A 202 -4.30 4.53 16.21
C GLN A 202 -5.36 5.40 15.51
N ARG A 203 -5.70 5.08 14.26
CA ARG A 203 -6.67 5.84 13.43
C ARG A 203 -8.08 5.25 13.46
N ASN A 204 -8.29 4.16 14.20
CA ASN A 204 -9.57 3.48 14.42
C ASN A 204 -10.33 3.11 13.12
N PHE A 205 -9.59 2.86 12.03
CA PHE A 205 -10.20 2.50 10.75
C PHE A 205 -10.55 1.00 10.75
N PRO A 206 -11.77 0.61 10.32
CA PRO A 206 -12.13 -0.80 10.19
C PRO A 206 -11.15 -1.54 9.27
N PRO A 207 -10.46 -2.59 9.77
CA PRO A 207 -9.33 -3.16 9.05
C PRO A 207 -9.75 -3.85 7.75
N ASP A 208 -10.91 -4.48 7.71
CA ASP A 208 -11.46 -5.13 6.50
C ASP A 208 -11.74 -4.09 5.40
N THR A 209 -12.46 -3.02 5.74
CA THR A 209 -12.75 -1.91 4.82
C THR A 209 -11.47 -1.27 4.30
N ALA A 210 -10.48 -1.06 5.18
CA ALA A 210 -9.20 -0.51 4.78
C ALA A 210 -8.41 -1.42 3.83
N ALA A 211 -8.41 -2.73 4.09
CA ALA A 211 -7.75 -3.71 3.24
C ALA A 211 -8.40 -3.80 1.86
N HIS A 212 -9.74 -3.77 1.78
CA HIS A 212 -10.46 -3.64 0.51
C HIS A 212 -10.04 -2.40 -0.29
N ILE A 213 -9.95 -1.23 0.36
CA ILE A 213 -9.52 0.03 -0.28
C ILE A 213 -8.07 -0.06 -0.76
N ALA A 214 -7.17 -0.59 0.07
CA ALA A 214 -5.75 -0.74 -0.26
C ALA A 214 -5.56 -1.67 -1.46
N LEU A 215 -6.08 -2.90 -1.38
CA LEU A 215 -5.95 -3.92 -2.42
C LEU A 215 -6.57 -3.47 -3.74
N ARG A 216 -7.77 -2.89 -3.70
CA ARG A 216 -8.43 -2.33 -4.89
C ARG A 216 -7.60 -1.23 -5.55
N THR A 217 -7.10 -0.28 -4.75
CA THR A 217 -6.32 0.86 -5.27
C THR A 217 -5.01 0.38 -5.90
N ILE A 218 -4.32 -0.56 -5.25
CA ILE A 218 -3.09 -1.16 -5.77
C ILE A 218 -3.37 -1.95 -7.05
N ARG A 219 -4.46 -2.73 -7.08
CA ARG A 219 -4.86 -3.52 -8.26
C ARG A 219 -5.08 -2.63 -9.48
N ARG A 220 -5.90 -1.57 -9.35
CA ARG A 220 -6.17 -0.62 -10.44
C ARG A 220 -4.92 0.13 -10.89
N PHE A 221 -4.02 0.45 -9.96
CA PHE A 221 -2.73 1.05 -10.30
C PHE A 221 -1.86 0.10 -11.14
N LEU A 222 -1.73 -1.17 -10.73
CA LEU A 222 -0.91 -2.17 -11.44
C LEU A 222 -1.49 -2.58 -12.81
N GLU A 223 -2.80 -2.45 -13.01
CA GLU A 223 -3.43 -2.61 -14.33
C GLU A 223 -3.00 -1.51 -15.32
N GLN A 224 -2.85 -0.28 -14.83
CA GLN A 224 -2.46 0.88 -15.63
C GLN A 224 -0.94 0.96 -15.86
N TYR A 225 -0.14 0.55 -14.87
CA TYR A 225 1.31 0.72 -14.87
C TYR A 225 2.03 -0.60 -14.65
N ARG A 226 2.89 -0.98 -15.60
CA ARG A 226 3.42 -2.35 -15.75
C ARG A 226 4.82 -2.58 -15.15
N ALA A 227 5.52 -1.53 -14.71
CA ALA A 227 6.94 -1.62 -14.34
C ALA A 227 7.18 -1.69 -12.83
N GLU A 228 6.14 -1.46 -12.03
CA GLU A 228 6.23 -1.24 -10.60
C GLU A 228 5.96 -2.53 -9.82
N ILE A 229 6.82 -2.83 -8.85
CA ILE A 229 6.60 -3.83 -7.81
C ILE A 229 6.08 -3.11 -6.56
N VAL A 230 4.92 -3.54 -6.07
CA VAL A 230 4.28 -2.99 -4.87
C VAL A 230 4.34 -4.03 -3.75
N ILE A 231 4.98 -3.65 -2.64
CA ILE A 231 5.08 -4.47 -1.44
C ILE A 231 4.13 -3.91 -0.38
N VAL A 232 3.09 -4.66 -0.03
CA VAL A 232 2.23 -4.36 1.13
C VAL A 232 2.93 -4.89 2.37
N CYS A 233 3.42 -3.97 3.21
CA CYS A 233 4.13 -4.27 4.44
C CYS A 233 3.20 -4.15 5.64
N LEU A 234 3.01 -5.26 6.34
CA LEU A 234 2.13 -5.36 7.51
C LEU A 234 2.99 -5.55 8.77
N ASP A 235 2.63 -4.86 9.87
CA ASP A 235 3.33 -5.05 11.14
C ASP A 235 2.84 -6.35 11.79
N PRO A 236 3.73 -7.33 12.09
CA PRO A 236 3.34 -8.60 12.72
C PRO A 236 2.59 -8.43 14.05
N ASN A 237 2.78 -7.29 14.73
CA ASN A 237 2.13 -7.01 16.01
C ASN A 237 0.70 -6.47 15.87
N GLU A 238 0.25 -6.12 14.66
CA GLU A 238 -1.10 -5.61 14.41
C GLU A 238 -2.09 -6.69 13.97
N GLN A 239 -1.62 -7.94 13.75
CA GLN A 239 -2.45 -9.09 13.38
C GLN A 239 -3.34 -8.85 12.15
N ARG A 240 -2.84 -8.04 11.20
CA ARG A 240 -3.57 -7.67 9.97
C ARG A 240 -3.24 -8.58 8.78
N GLY A 241 -2.20 -9.41 8.86
CA GLY A 241 -1.81 -10.36 7.81
C GLY A 241 -2.96 -11.21 7.32
N GLY A 242 -3.65 -11.88 8.24
CA GLY A 242 -4.76 -12.78 7.91
C GLY A 242 -5.87 -12.11 7.10
N ILE A 243 -6.16 -10.83 7.36
CA ILE A 243 -7.16 -10.07 6.60
C ILE A 243 -6.72 -9.90 5.14
N TYR A 244 -5.46 -9.50 4.93
CA TYR A 244 -4.92 -9.36 3.58
C TYR A 244 -4.79 -10.70 2.86
N GLU A 245 -4.44 -11.78 3.56
CA GLU A 245 -4.39 -13.12 2.98
C GLU A 245 -5.75 -13.62 2.50
N VAL A 246 -6.82 -13.32 3.24
CA VAL A 246 -8.20 -13.69 2.88
C VAL A 246 -8.75 -12.82 1.76
N LEU A 247 -8.47 -11.51 1.78
CA LEU A 247 -9.05 -10.56 0.82
C LEU A 247 -8.25 -10.42 -0.48
N ALA A 248 -6.94 -10.66 -0.48
CA ALA A 248 -6.11 -10.53 -1.67
C ALA A 248 -6.58 -11.39 -2.86
N PRO A 249 -7.01 -12.67 -2.69
CA PRO A 249 -7.58 -13.46 -3.79
C PRO A 249 -8.78 -12.80 -4.50
N LEU A 250 -9.52 -11.91 -3.83
CA LEU A 250 -10.67 -11.22 -4.43
C LEU A 250 -10.25 -10.17 -5.46
N TYR A 251 -9.06 -9.57 -5.30
CA TYR A 251 -8.52 -8.50 -6.15
C TYR A 251 -7.37 -8.98 -7.04
N PHE A 252 -6.68 -10.02 -6.59
CA PHE A 252 -5.53 -10.66 -7.22
C PHE A 252 -5.76 -12.18 -7.26
N PRO A 253 -6.82 -12.64 -7.96
CA PRO A 253 -7.07 -14.08 -8.07
C PRO A 253 -5.86 -14.75 -8.72
N ARG A 254 -5.42 -15.88 -8.16
CA ARG A 254 -4.21 -16.60 -8.59
C ARG A 254 -4.47 -17.61 -9.69
N ASP A 255 -5.72 -18.03 -9.84
CA ASP A 255 -6.21 -18.96 -10.84
C ASP A 255 -7.69 -18.67 -11.19
N PRO A 256 -8.24 -19.31 -12.24
CA PRO A 256 -9.64 -19.11 -12.63
C PRO A 256 -10.67 -19.50 -11.57
N LEU A 257 -10.32 -20.38 -10.62
CA LEU A 257 -11.24 -20.80 -9.56
C LEU A 257 -11.38 -19.69 -8.49
N GLU A 258 -10.27 -19.06 -8.11
CA GLU A 258 -10.31 -17.88 -7.26
C GLU A 258 -11.05 -16.72 -7.91
N GLU A 259 -10.85 -16.50 -9.22
CA GLU A 259 -11.58 -15.49 -9.98
C GLU A 259 -13.09 -15.73 -9.94
N GLN A 260 -13.52 -16.97 -10.21
CA GLN A 260 -14.92 -17.35 -10.14
C GLN A 260 -15.50 -17.20 -8.73
N SER A 261 -14.70 -17.52 -7.71
CA SER A 261 -15.11 -17.40 -6.32
C SER A 261 -15.26 -15.95 -5.87
N ALA A 262 -14.40 -15.05 -6.39
CA ALA A 262 -14.43 -13.63 -6.09
C ALA A 262 -15.75 -12.96 -6.49
N LEU A 263 -16.44 -13.45 -7.54
CA LEU A 263 -17.74 -12.93 -7.98
C LEU A 263 -18.82 -12.97 -6.88
N TRP A 264 -18.73 -13.94 -5.98
CA TRP A 264 -19.68 -14.12 -4.88
C TRP A 264 -19.32 -13.30 -3.64
N GLN A 265 -18.02 -13.06 -3.45
CA GLN A 265 -17.48 -12.53 -2.19
C GLN A 265 -17.15 -11.04 -2.26
N LEU A 266 -16.84 -10.51 -3.44
CA LEU A 266 -16.54 -9.09 -3.63
C LEU A 266 -17.68 -8.20 -3.09
N PRO A 267 -17.36 -7.03 -2.50
CA PRO A 267 -18.37 -6.02 -2.21
C PRO A 267 -19.09 -5.57 -3.48
N LYS A 268 -20.32 -5.05 -3.35
CA LYS A 268 -21.05 -4.48 -4.50
C LYS A 268 -20.30 -3.28 -5.10
N ASP A 269 -19.72 -2.44 -4.25
CA ASP A 269 -18.83 -1.36 -4.70
C ASP A 269 -17.41 -1.90 -4.91
N VAL A 270 -17.04 -2.07 -6.18
CA VAL A 270 -15.70 -2.47 -6.62
C VAL A 270 -14.84 -1.29 -7.05
N GLY A 271 -15.27 -0.07 -6.70
CA GLY A 271 -14.63 1.20 -7.01
C GLY A 271 -14.65 1.56 -8.50
N GLY A 272 -14.27 2.80 -8.80
CA GLY A 272 -14.13 3.28 -10.16
C GLY A 272 -12.85 2.83 -10.86
N ALA A 273 -12.50 3.52 -11.94
CA ALA A 273 -11.37 3.15 -12.80
C ALA A 273 -10.00 3.26 -12.11
N TYR A 274 -9.91 4.05 -11.04
CA TYR A 274 -8.69 4.20 -10.23
C TYR A 274 -8.84 3.55 -8.85
N GLY A 275 -9.97 2.89 -8.57
CA GLY A 275 -10.26 2.24 -7.28
C GLY A 275 -10.91 3.15 -6.25
N GLU A 276 -11.33 4.36 -6.66
CA GLU A 276 -12.05 5.32 -5.84
C GLU A 276 -13.42 4.75 -5.40
N PRO A 277 -13.84 4.93 -4.14
CA PRO A 277 -15.17 4.50 -3.69
C PRO A 277 -16.29 5.15 -4.52
N GLN A 278 -17.28 4.37 -4.94
CA GLN A 278 -18.41 4.89 -5.72
C GLN A 278 -19.59 5.24 -4.82
N LEU A 279 -19.85 6.55 -4.69
CA LEU A 279 -20.95 7.06 -3.87
C LEU A 279 -22.14 7.40 -4.77
N ALA A 280 -23.24 6.64 -4.61
CA ALA A 280 -24.47 6.86 -5.37
C ALA A 280 -25.00 8.31 -5.23
N ASP A 281 -24.87 8.90 -4.04
CA ASP A 281 -25.39 10.24 -3.73
C ASP A 281 -24.58 11.41 -4.34
N ARG A 282 -23.43 11.15 -4.97
CA ARG A 282 -22.60 12.19 -5.63
C ARG A 282 -22.63 12.15 -7.15
N GLN A 283 -23.42 11.25 -7.76
CA GLN A 283 -23.63 11.30 -9.20
C GLN A 283 -24.52 12.51 -9.53
N ILE A 284 -23.89 13.60 -9.96
CA ILE A 284 -24.60 14.77 -10.47
C ILE A 284 -25.47 14.30 -11.64
N ARG A 285 -26.79 14.25 -11.43
CA ARG A 285 -27.74 14.14 -12.54
C ARG A 285 -27.66 15.46 -13.28
N ILE A 286 -26.94 15.51 -14.39
CA ILE A 286 -27.01 16.63 -15.33
C ILE A 286 -28.40 16.55 -15.96
N ILE A 287 -29.38 17.14 -15.29
CA ILE A 287 -30.69 17.41 -15.87
C ILE A 287 -30.43 18.50 -16.90
N HIS A 288 -30.52 18.17 -18.18
CA HIS A 288 -30.55 19.19 -19.22
C HIS A 288 -31.74 20.09 -18.91
N ASN A 289 -31.49 21.36 -18.60
CA ASN A 289 -32.54 22.34 -18.40
C ASN A 289 -33.17 22.64 -19.78
N PRO A 290 -34.43 22.24 -20.06
CA PRO A 290 -35.04 22.42 -21.37
C PRO A 290 -35.35 23.90 -21.70
N GLN A 291 -35.13 24.84 -20.77
CA GLN A 291 -35.47 26.25 -20.95
C GLN A 291 -34.43 27.08 -21.73
N HIS A 292 -33.29 26.50 -22.13
CA HIS A 292 -32.28 27.18 -22.96
C HIS A 292 -32.28 26.76 -24.44
N ALA A 293 -33.30 26.05 -24.92
CA ALA A 293 -33.56 25.91 -26.35
C ALA A 293 -34.39 27.11 -26.84
N VAL A 294 -33.81 28.31 -26.82
CA VAL A 294 -34.43 29.53 -27.33
C VAL A 294 -33.66 30.00 -28.56
N MET A 295 -34.31 29.80 -29.71
CA MET A 295 -34.30 30.63 -30.94
C MET A 295 -32.97 30.73 -31.71
N ILE A 296 -32.85 29.87 -32.72
CA ILE A 296 -32.18 30.22 -33.98
C ILE A 296 -33.18 29.92 -35.10
N GLU A 297 -33.93 30.94 -35.52
CA GLU A 297 -34.47 31.09 -36.87
C GLU A 297 -33.72 32.25 -37.55
#